data_AF-A0A512DA36-F1
#
_entry.id   AF-A0A512DA36-F1
#
_cell.length_a   1.000
_cell.length_b   1.000
_cell.length_c   1.000
_cell.angle_alpha   90.00
_cell.angle_beta   90.00
_cell.angle_gamma   90.00
#
_symmetry.space_group_name_H-M   'P 1'
#
loop_
_entity.id
_entity.type
_entity.pdbx_description
1 polymer ?
#
loop_
_entity_poly.entity_id
_entity_poly.type
_entity_poly.pdbx_seq_one_letter_code
_entity_poly.pdbx_strand_id
1 'polypeptide(L)'
;MLPVHWTAPPTTTAELTSLGDTVASFWSAQSAGALTTTVRVRDSVAVTDPGTCDPGTLASVALAAHGVKAAADPRTHVVFTFPRRADCGWDSTSTAGGSEIWVNGASGASTWAHEFGHNLGLGHASQLACTGPDGPVPFSDDCTVLDGKDRPDVMSGPLERWMGEPAFDLNAALTYGFGWGEVVDASATSVTTVDLAEWPRGEGTRAVRLPMAAGGDFFVQDRTFVGIGPYPDLHDDVEVVRRVLVDGVPTSQRILPLAGGRPSRPSWRTGRGRSTPTPCSVCRAGR
;
A
#
# COMPACT_ATOMS: atom_id res chain seq x y z
N MET A 1 21.50 1.03 1.98
CA MET A 1 21.41 -0.24 1.23
C MET A 1 22.77 -0.91 1.23
N LEU A 2 22.78 -2.21 1.48
CA LEU A 2 23.97 -3.02 1.68
C LEU A 2 23.99 -4.17 0.66
N PRO A 3 24.35 -3.90 -0.61
CA PRO A 3 24.41 -4.93 -1.62
C PRO A 3 25.57 -5.90 -1.38
N VAL A 4 25.31 -7.18 -1.54
CA VAL A 4 26.32 -8.25 -1.54
C VAL A 4 26.16 -9.16 -2.76
N HIS A 5 27.19 -9.91 -3.12
CA HIS A 5 27.14 -10.89 -4.21
C HIS A 5 28.11 -12.05 -3.99
N TRP A 6 27.82 -13.23 -4.56
CA TRP A 6 28.73 -14.38 -4.54
C TRP A 6 29.44 -14.64 -5.86
N THR A 7 28.76 -14.41 -7.00
CA THR A 7 29.37 -14.52 -8.33
C THR A 7 29.51 -13.14 -8.96
N ALA A 8 28.39 -12.44 -9.12
CA ALA A 8 28.32 -11.10 -9.67
C ALA A 8 27.13 -10.35 -9.05
N PRO A 9 27.17 -9.01 -8.96
CA PRO A 9 26.02 -8.22 -8.53
C PRO A 9 24.81 -8.44 -9.46
N PRO A 10 23.60 -8.62 -8.92
CA PRO A 10 22.39 -8.72 -9.74
C PRO A 10 21.97 -7.37 -10.32
N THR A 11 22.41 -6.27 -9.71
CA THR A 11 22.10 -4.88 -10.07
C THR A 11 23.31 -4.00 -9.75
N THR A 12 23.38 -2.85 -10.41
CA THR A 12 24.43 -1.84 -10.19
C THR A 12 24.06 -0.88 -9.04
N THR A 13 25.06 -0.24 -8.43
CA THR A 13 24.85 0.82 -7.43
C THR A 13 23.97 1.96 -7.98
N ALA A 14 24.10 2.30 -9.26
CA ALA A 14 23.31 3.34 -9.91
C ALA A 14 21.83 2.96 -10.04
N GLU A 15 21.53 1.73 -10.45
CA GLU A 15 20.16 1.21 -10.52
C GLU A 15 19.50 1.16 -9.15
N LEU A 16 20.23 0.67 -8.12
CA LEU A 16 19.74 0.67 -6.75
C LEU A 16 19.48 2.08 -6.20
N THR A 17 20.33 3.05 -6.57
CA THR A 17 20.14 4.45 -6.17
C THR A 17 18.89 5.01 -6.82
N SER A 18 18.74 4.85 -8.13
CA SER A 18 17.54 5.28 -8.87
C SER A 18 16.27 4.66 -8.28
N LEU A 19 16.31 3.36 -7.97
CA LEU A 19 15.19 2.64 -7.38
C LEU A 19 14.81 3.21 -6.00
N GLY A 20 15.82 3.44 -5.16
CA GLY A 20 15.63 4.06 -3.86
C GLY A 20 15.02 5.46 -3.96
N ASP A 21 15.51 6.29 -4.87
CA ASP A 21 15.03 7.66 -5.06
C ASP A 21 13.58 7.69 -5.55
N THR A 22 13.21 6.75 -6.44
CA THR A 22 11.81 6.54 -6.85
C THR A 22 10.93 6.18 -5.66
N VAL A 23 11.35 5.25 -4.80
CA VAL A 23 10.60 4.85 -3.60
C VAL A 23 10.48 6.01 -2.61
N ALA A 24 11.55 6.77 -2.40
CA ALA A 24 11.54 7.96 -1.55
C ALA A 24 10.57 9.02 -2.07
N SER A 25 10.55 9.25 -3.39
CA SER A 25 9.64 10.18 -4.05
C SER A 25 8.18 9.72 -3.91
N PHE A 26 7.92 8.43 -4.08
CA PHE A 26 6.59 7.85 -3.89
C PHE A 26 6.08 8.10 -2.47
N TRP A 27 6.83 7.72 -1.44
CA TRP A 27 6.40 7.90 -0.04
C TRP A 27 6.31 9.37 0.38
N SER A 28 7.14 10.25 -0.20
CA SER A 28 6.97 11.69 -0.04
C SER A 28 5.66 12.18 -0.67
N ALA A 29 5.24 11.65 -1.81
CA ALA A 29 3.96 12.00 -2.42
C ALA A 29 2.78 11.47 -1.59
N GLN A 30 2.82 10.19 -1.18
CA GLN A 30 1.77 9.58 -0.34
C GLN A 30 1.59 10.31 0.99
N SER A 31 2.64 10.94 1.51
CA SER A 31 2.58 11.65 2.80
C SER A 31 2.40 13.16 2.67
N ALA A 32 2.20 13.69 1.45
CA ALA A 32 2.23 15.12 1.17
C ALA A 32 3.48 15.82 1.79
N GLY A 33 4.62 15.14 1.78
CA GLY A 33 5.90 15.61 2.31
C GLY A 33 6.11 15.38 3.81
N ALA A 34 5.15 14.80 4.54
CA ALA A 34 5.32 14.49 5.96
C ALA A 34 6.38 13.38 6.21
N LEU A 35 6.60 12.51 5.23
CA LEU A 35 7.67 11.51 5.22
C LEU A 35 8.66 11.82 4.10
N THR A 36 9.91 12.07 4.46
CA THR A 36 11.02 12.21 3.51
C THR A 36 12.11 11.20 3.85
N THR A 37 12.75 10.64 2.83
CA THR A 37 13.77 9.60 2.99
C THR A 37 15.06 10.03 2.30
N THR A 38 16.20 9.84 2.96
CA THR A 38 17.52 9.98 2.32
C THR A 38 18.05 8.62 1.93
N VAL A 39 18.27 8.40 0.64
CA VAL A 39 18.77 7.14 0.10
C VAL A 39 20.30 7.13 0.13
N ARG A 40 20.87 6.03 0.63
CA ARG A 40 22.32 5.78 0.58
C ARG A 40 22.58 4.35 0.13
N VAL A 41 23.29 4.20 -0.97
CA VAL A 41 23.70 2.90 -1.53
C VAL A 41 25.21 2.78 -1.40
N ARG A 42 25.67 1.62 -0.92
CA ARG A 42 27.09 1.27 -0.88
C ARG A 42 27.45 0.44 -2.10
N ASP A 43 28.74 0.37 -2.42
CA ASP A 43 29.22 -0.55 -3.45
C ASP A 43 28.97 -2.00 -3.06
N SER A 44 28.69 -2.84 -4.06
CA SER A 44 28.43 -4.27 -3.82
C SER A 44 29.69 -4.99 -3.35
N VAL A 45 29.57 -5.78 -2.28
CA VAL A 45 30.69 -6.51 -1.67
C VAL A 45 30.58 -8.00 -2.00
N ALA A 46 31.70 -8.59 -2.44
CA ALA A 46 31.77 -10.03 -2.68
C ALA A 46 31.77 -10.80 -1.33
N VAL A 47 30.91 -11.81 -1.21
CA VAL A 47 30.76 -12.68 -0.04
C VAL A 47 30.65 -14.14 -0.47
N THR A 48 30.94 -15.08 0.42
CA THR A 48 30.61 -16.48 0.19
C THR A 48 29.10 -16.68 0.26
N ASP A 49 28.54 -17.46 -0.66
CA ASP A 49 27.13 -17.86 -0.61
C ASP A 49 26.82 -18.55 0.73
N PRO A 50 25.89 -18.02 1.55
CA PRO A 50 25.57 -18.59 2.86
C PRO A 50 24.80 -19.91 2.80
N GLY A 51 24.34 -20.34 1.63
CA GLY A 51 23.63 -21.61 1.44
C GLY A 51 22.22 -21.65 2.01
N THR A 52 21.65 -20.51 2.42
CA THR A 52 20.31 -20.38 3.00
C THR A 52 19.61 -19.09 2.55
N CYS A 53 18.28 -19.10 2.53
CA CYS A 53 17.45 -17.90 2.38
C CYS A 53 16.85 -17.41 3.72
N ASP A 54 17.44 -17.79 4.85
CA ASP A 54 17.08 -17.22 6.15
C ASP A 54 17.40 -15.71 6.21
N PRO A 55 16.41 -14.82 6.43
CA PRO A 55 16.62 -13.37 6.44
C PRO A 55 17.67 -12.92 7.46
N GLY A 56 17.69 -13.51 8.66
CA GLY A 56 18.63 -13.15 9.72
C GLY A 56 20.08 -13.45 9.34
N THR A 57 20.32 -14.58 8.68
CA THR A 57 21.63 -14.98 8.16
C THR A 57 22.07 -14.06 7.03
N LEU A 58 21.19 -13.77 6.07
CA LEU A 58 21.46 -12.86 4.96
C LEU A 58 21.80 -11.44 5.43
N ALA A 59 21.04 -10.92 6.41
CA ALA A 59 21.31 -9.64 7.05
C ALA A 59 22.68 -9.65 7.73
N SER A 60 22.97 -10.68 8.53
CA SER A 60 24.24 -10.81 9.27
C SER A 60 25.45 -10.84 8.34
N VAL A 61 25.38 -11.57 7.22
CA VAL A 61 26.44 -11.61 6.20
C VAL A 61 26.66 -10.23 5.58
N ALA A 62 25.59 -9.54 5.19
CA ALA A 62 25.69 -8.21 4.58
C ALA A 62 26.22 -7.16 5.57
N LEU A 63 25.73 -7.16 6.81
CA LEU A 63 26.22 -6.26 7.86
C LEU A 63 27.71 -6.46 8.12
N ALA A 64 28.16 -7.71 8.26
CA ALA A 64 29.56 -8.05 8.46
C ALA A 64 30.44 -7.64 7.27
N ALA A 65 30.02 -7.94 6.04
CA ALA A 65 30.74 -7.59 4.81
C ALA A 65 30.92 -6.08 4.64
N HIS A 66 29.91 -5.29 5.05
CA HIS A 66 29.94 -3.83 5.00
C HIS A 66 30.56 -3.18 6.23
N GLY A 67 30.94 -3.94 7.25
CA GLY A 67 31.49 -3.42 8.50
C GLY A 67 30.52 -2.51 9.26
N VAL A 68 29.22 -2.79 9.19
CA VAL A 68 28.16 -2.02 9.84
C VAL A 68 27.40 -2.87 10.85
N LYS A 69 26.74 -2.20 11.80
CA LYS A 69 25.81 -2.83 12.75
C LYS A 69 24.38 -2.70 12.24
N ALA A 70 23.51 -3.57 12.72
CA ALA A 70 22.07 -3.44 12.52
C ALA A 70 21.61 -2.03 12.97
N ALA A 71 20.60 -1.50 12.28
CA ALA A 71 20.04 -0.20 12.63
C ALA A 71 19.42 -0.26 14.02
N ALA A 72 19.83 0.64 14.91
CA ALA A 72 19.25 0.80 16.23
C ALA A 72 18.24 1.96 16.29
N ASP A 73 18.28 2.86 15.29
CA ASP A 73 17.35 3.98 15.17
C ASP A 73 16.12 3.54 14.37
N PRO A 74 14.89 3.68 14.91
CA PRO A 74 13.67 3.34 14.19
C PRO A 74 13.44 4.15 12.92
N ARG A 75 14.20 5.23 12.68
CA ARG A 75 14.16 6.01 11.42
C ARG A 75 15.13 5.51 10.36
N THR A 76 15.99 4.55 10.70
CA THR A 76 16.99 4.01 9.78
C THR A 76 16.52 2.65 9.29
N HIS A 77 16.26 2.55 7.98
CA HIS A 77 15.87 1.30 7.33
C HIS A 77 17.01 0.76 6.47
N VAL A 78 17.22 -0.56 6.51
CA VAL A 78 18.32 -1.25 5.83
C VAL A 78 17.75 -2.18 4.78
N VAL A 79 18.15 -1.96 3.53
CA VAL A 79 17.85 -2.88 2.42
C VAL A 79 19.07 -3.77 2.17
N PHE A 80 18.85 -5.08 2.27
CA PHE A 80 19.80 -6.13 1.94
C PHE A 80 19.46 -6.68 0.55
N THR A 81 20.36 -6.48 -0.41
CA THR A 81 20.17 -6.97 -1.78
C THR A 81 21.24 -8.01 -2.09
N PHE A 82 20.83 -9.17 -2.59
CA PHE A 82 21.72 -10.29 -2.90
C PHE A 82 21.25 -10.97 -4.19
N PRO A 83 22.11 -11.72 -4.90
CA PRO A 83 21.69 -12.37 -6.14
C PRO A 83 20.53 -13.35 -5.93
N ARG A 84 19.81 -13.67 -7.02
CA ARG A 84 18.60 -14.50 -6.93
C ARG A 84 18.94 -15.89 -6.38
N ARG A 85 18.17 -16.33 -5.40
CA ARG A 85 18.12 -17.72 -4.93
C ARG A 85 16.73 -18.32 -5.13
N ALA A 86 16.70 -19.61 -5.46
CA ALA A 86 15.46 -20.35 -5.72
C ALA A 86 14.84 -20.96 -4.46
N ASP A 87 15.60 -21.07 -3.37
CA ASP A 87 15.13 -21.53 -2.05
C ASP A 87 14.37 -20.44 -1.27
N CYS A 88 14.41 -19.20 -1.73
CA CYS A 88 13.55 -18.13 -1.23
C CYS A 88 12.13 -18.28 -1.80
N GLY A 89 11.13 -18.39 -0.92
CA GLY A 89 9.72 -18.37 -1.30
C GLY A 89 9.17 -16.97 -1.65
N TRP A 90 10.05 -15.98 -1.83
CA TRP A 90 9.72 -14.57 -2.00
C TRP A 90 10.76 -13.86 -2.88
N ASP A 91 10.31 -12.81 -3.56
CA ASP A 91 11.16 -11.90 -4.34
C ASP A 91 11.72 -10.78 -3.45
N SER A 92 10.91 -10.33 -2.49
CA SER A 92 11.33 -9.44 -1.41
C SER A 92 10.47 -9.71 -0.19
N THR A 93 10.96 -9.31 0.98
CA THR A 93 10.21 -9.42 2.22
C THR A 93 10.68 -8.38 3.23
N SER A 94 9.82 -8.10 4.20
CA SER A 94 9.98 -7.12 5.26
C SER A 94 9.06 -7.51 6.42
N THR A 95 9.25 -6.90 7.58
CA THR A 95 8.40 -7.12 8.76
C THR A 95 7.64 -5.85 9.10
N ALA A 96 6.35 -5.99 9.40
CA ALA A 96 5.53 -4.88 9.86
C ALA A 96 6.15 -4.21 11.10
N GLY A 97 6.47 -2.92 11.02
CA GLY A 97 7.13 -2.16 12.09
C GLY A 97 8.61 -2.48 12.30
N GLY A 98 9.21 -3.25 11.39
CA GLY A 98 10.64 -3.53 11.34
C GLY A 98 11.46 -2.41 10.70
N SER A 99 12.74 -2.66 10.50
CA SER A 99 13.68 -1.74 9.87
C SER A 99 14.48 -2.38 8.73
N GLU A 100 14.10 -3.56 8.28
CA GLU A 100 14.91 -4.40 7.40
C GLU A 100 14.09 -4.88 6.21
N ILE A 101 14.69 -4.81 5.02
CA ILE A 101 14.10 -5.26 3.76
C ILE A 101 15.09 -6.20 3.10
N TRP A 102 14.62 -7.36 2.66
CA TRP A 102 15.41 -8.33 1.91
C TRP A 102 14.94 -8.37 0.47
N VAL A 103 15.89 -8.33 -0.46
CA VAL A 103 15.62 -8.32 -1.90
C VAL A 103 16.39 -9.45 -2.56
N ASN A 104 15.64 -10.41 -3.11
CA ASN A 104 16.13 -11.64 -3.70
C ASN A 104 16.30 -11.48 -5.22
N GLY A 105 17.51 -11.09 -5.65
CA GLY A 105 17.83 -10.78 -7.03
C GLY A 105 17.54 -9.33 -7.39
N ALA A 106 16.74 -9.13 -8.44
CA ALA A 106 16.29 -7.81 -8.87
C ALA A 106 14.77 -7.72 -8.70
N SER A 107 14.28 -6.55 -8.28
CA SER A 107 12.85 -6.27 -8.09
C SER A 107 12.54 -4.82 -8.47
N GLY A 108 11.26 -4.55 -8.76
CA GLY A 108 10.79 -3.22 -9.17
C GLY A 108 10.53 -2.26 -8.01
N ALA A 109 10.26 -1.00 -8.36
CA ALA A 109 10.02 0.07 -7.39
C ALA A 109 8.74 -0.17 -6.56
N SER A 110 7.71 -0.75 -7.17
CA SER A 110 6.47 -1.13 -6.48
C SER A 110 6.73 -2.14 -5.36
N THR A 111 7.53 -3.18 -5.61
CA THR A 111 7.93 -4.15 -4.58
C THR A 111 8.65 -3.46 -3.43
N TRP A 112 9.62 -2.59 -3.73
CA TRP A 112 10.35 -1.89 -2.68
C TRP A 112 9.49 -0.91 -1.89
N ALA A 113 8.56 -0.22 -2.56
CA ALA A 113 7.61 0.64 -1.91
C ALA A 113 6.70 -0.16 -0.96
N HIS A 114 6.23 -1.33 -1.39
CA HIS A 114 5.46 -2.28 -0.57
C HIS A 114 6.23 -2.72 0.69
N GLU A 115 7.45 -3.22 0.52
CA GLU A 115 8.28 -3.67 1.64
C GLU A 115 8.65 -2.53 2.61
N PHE A 116 8.83 -1.32 2.08
CA PHE A 116 9.03 -0.14 2.92
C PHE A 116 7.74 0.23 3.69
N GLY A 117 6.56 0.05 3.09
CA GLY A 117 5.27 0.19 3.78
C GLY A 117 5.15 -0.73 5.00
N HIS A 118 5.63 -1.97 4.89
CA HIS A 118 5.74 -2.86 6.05
C HIS A 118 6.63 -2.29 7.14
N ASN A 119 7.82 -1.78 6.82
CA ASN A 119 8.66 -1.14 7.83
C ASN A 119 8.00 0.09 8.49
N LEU A 120 7.10 0.79 7.78
CA LEU A 120 6.30 1.88 8.36
C LEU A 120 5.16 1.38 9.28
N GLY A 121 4.97 0.06 9.40
CA GLY A 121 3.97 -0.56 10.26
C GLY A 121 2.67 -0.91 9.54
N LEU A 122 2.64 -0.92 8.21
CA LEU A 122 1.45 -1.29 7.45
C LEU A 122 1.36 -2.80 7.21
N GLY A 123 0.15 -3.33 7.26
CA GLY A 123 -0.20 -4.67 6.79
C GLY A 123 -0.66 -4.64 5.34
N HIS A 124 -1.07 -5.78 4.81
CA HIS A 124 -1.54 -5.87 3.44
C HIS A 124 -2.87 -5.11 3.22
N ALA A 125 -3.09 -4.75 1.96
CA ALA A 125 -4.39 -4.38 1.44
C ALA A 125 -5.00 -5.59 0.73
N SER A 126 -6.15 -6.04 1.23
CA SER A 126 -6.84 -7.21 0.72
C SER A 126 -8.20 -6.84 0.15
N GLN A 127 -8.83 -7.75 -0.57
CA GLN A 127 -10.25 -7.63 -0.90
C GLN A 127 -11.09 -8.43 0.10
N LEU A 128 -12.24 -7.90 0.49
CA LEU A 128 -13.26 -8.62 1.26
C LEU A 128 -14.39 -9.05 0.32
N ALA A 129 -14.54 -10.35 0.13
CA ALA A 129 -15.61 -10.93 -0.67
C ALA A 129 -16.64 -11.56 0.27
N CYS A 130 -17.86 -11.02 0.28
CA CYS A 130 -18.92 -11.45 1.20
C CYS A 130 -20.06 -12.14 0.44
N THR A 131 -20.68 -13.13 1.09
CA THR A 131 -21.83 -13.89 0.58
C THR A 131 -23.02 -13.79 1.51
N GLY A 132 -24.20 -13.70 0.93
CA GLY A 132 -25.49 -13.81 1.60
C GLY A 132 -26.30 -14.98 1.04
N PRO A 133 -27.55 -15.17 1.51
CA PRO A 133 -28.41 -16.28 1.07
C PRO A 133 -28.60 -16.37 -0.45
N ASP A 134 -28.59 -15.22 -1.12
CA ASP A 134 -28.87 -15.09 -2.56
C ASP A 134 -27.62 -14.81 -3.41
N GLY A 135 -26.41 -14.96 -2.85
CA GLY A 135 -25.14 -14.79 -3.57
C GLY A 135 -24.24 -13.65 -3.04
N PRO A 136 -23.35 -13.07 -3.88
CA PRO A 136 -22.42 -12.02 -3.46
C PRO A 136 -23.14 -10.77 -2.96
N VAL A 137 -22.70 -10.25 -1.81
CA VAL A 137 -23.24 -9.02 -1.18
C VAL A 137 -22.11 -8.09 -0.79
N PRO A 138 -22.36 -6.78 -0.58
CA PRO A 138 -21.31 -5.85 -0.16
C PRO A 138 -20.75 -6.21 1.21
N PHE A 139 -21.58 -6.67 2.13
CA PHE A 139 -21.12 -6.97 3.48
C PHE A 139 -22.06 -7.97 4.15
N SER A 140 -21.49 -8.93 4.87
CA SER A 140 -22.20 -9.92 5.69
C SER A 140 -21.26 -10.46 6.76
N ASP A 141 -21.75 -11.38 7.59
CA ASP A 141 -20.90 -12.14 8.53
C ASP A 141 -20.15 -13.29 7.84
N ASP A 142 -20.49 -13.61 6.59
CA ASP A 142 -19.86 -14.65 5.78
C ASP A 142 -18.99 -13.99 4.71
N CYS A 143 -17.74 -13.70 5.07
CA CYS A 143 -16.77 -13.07 4.18
C CYS A 143 -15.45 -13.82 4.13
N THR A 144 -14.86 -13.87 2.94
CA THR A 144 -13.50 -14.35 2.70
C THR A 144 -12.58 -13.17 2.43
N VAL A 145 -11.45 -13.12 3.14
CA VAL A 145 -10.36 -12.18 2.86
C VAL A 145 -9.51 -12.75 1.74
N LEU A 146 -9.42 -12.01 0.64
CA LEU A 146 -8.60 -12.33 -0.51
C LEU A 146 -7.36 -11.45 -0.48
N ASP A 147 -6.28 -12.01 0.06
CA ASP A 147 -5.04 -11.27 0.22
C ASP A 147 -4.42 -10.89 -1.13
N GLY A 148 -3.83 -9.68 -1.16
CA GLY A 148 -3.25 -9.08 -2.35
C GLY A 148 -4.20 -8.93 -3.55
N LYS A 149 -5.50 -8.71 -3.27
CA LYS A 149 -6.52 -8.45 -4.31
C LYS A 149 -7.03 -7.01 -4.32
N ASP A 150 -6.57 -6.15 -3.42
CA ASP A 150 -6.82 -4.70 -3.53
C ASP A 150 -5.83 -4.05 -4.48
N ARG A 151 -5.86 -4.47 -5.76
CA ARG A 151 -4.81 -4.12 -6.72
C ARG A 151 -4.49 -2.63 -6.89
N PRO A 152 -5.41 -1.67 -6.73
CA PRO A 152 -5.04 -0.27 -6.76
C PRO A 152 -4.38 0.19 -5.45
N ASP A 153 -3.87 -0.67 -4.58
CA ASP A 153 -3.14 -0.29 -3.37
C ASP A 153 -1.71 -0.83 -3.37
N VAL A 154 -0.73 0.00 -2.99
CA VAL A 154 0.69 -0.40 -2.89
C VAL A 154 0.88 -1.56 -1.90
N MET A 155 0.03 -1.68 -0.88
CA MET A 155 0.05 -2.75 0.12
C MET A 155 -0.70 -4.00 -0.33
N SER A 156 -1.25 -4.07 -1.54
CA SER A 156 -1.86 -5.29 -2.10
C SER A 156 -0.83 -6.30 -2.65
N GLY A 157 0.46 -6.06 -2.39
CA GLY A 157 1.54 -6.88 -2.92
C GLY A 157 1.90 -6.51 -4.36
N PRO A 158 3.09 -6.89 -4.81
CA PRO A 158 3.55 -6.56 -6.15
C PRO A 158 2.66 -7.27 -7.18
N LEU A 159 2.12 -6.51 -8.13
CA LEU A 159 1.80 -7.10 -9.42
C LEU A 159 3.14 -7.54 -10.02
N GLU A 160 3.49 -8.82 -9.87
CA GLU A 160 4.78 -9.46 -10.23
C GLU A 160 5.37 -9.09 -11.61
N ARG A 161 4.59 -8.45 -12.48
CA ARG A 161 5.00 -7.97 -13.81
C ARG A 161 5.35 -6.49 -13.92
N TRP A 162 5.25 -5.69 -12.85
CA TRP A 162 5.55 -4.25 -12.90
C TRP A 162 6.92 -3.91 -12.36
N MET A 163 7.89 -3.85 -13.28
CA MET A 163 9.24 -3.34 -13.03
C MET A 163 9.36 -1.80 -13.16
N GLY A 164 8.24 -1.09 -13.32
CA GLY A 164 8.19 0.37 -13.49
C GLY A 164 8.05 1.13 -12.16
N GLU A 165 7.62 2.38 -12.25
CA GLU A 165 7.24 3.23 -11.11
C GLU A 165 6.30 2.50 -10.15
N PRO A 166 6.32 2.81 -8.82
CA PRO A 166 5.37 2.27 -7.87
C PRO A 166 3.97 2.54 -8.40
N ALA A 167 3.31 1.47 -8.82
CA ALA A 167 1.96 1.55 -9.27
C ALA A 167 1.08 1.58 -8.02
N PHE A 168 0.10 2.47 -8.07
CA PHE A 168 -1.00 2.58 -7.11
C PHE A 168 -0.66 3.20 -5.76
N ASP A 169 -1.63 3.96 -5.27
CA ASP A 169 -1.47 4.77 -4.08
C ASP A 169 -1.93 4.03 -2.83
N LEU A 170 -1.53 4.52 -1.66
CA LEU A 170 -2.07 4.03 -0.41
C LEU A 170 -3.53 4.44 -0.22
N ASN A 171 -4.38 3.55 0.28
CA ASN A 171 -5.75 3.84 0.62
C ASN A 171 -5.86 4.65 1.92
N ALA A 172 -6.96 5.39 2.06
CA ALA A 172 -7.21 6.26 3.20
C ALA A 172 -7.32 5.52 4.54
N ALA A 173 -7.73 4.23 4.54
CA ALA A 173 -7.76 3.43 5.76
C ALA A 173 -6.35 3.17 6.32
N LEU A 174 -5.35 3.02 5.45
CA LEU A 174 -3.95 2.85 5.86
C LEU A 174 -3.26 4.19 6.15
N THR A 175 -3.60 5.27 5.44
CA THR A 175 -3.05 6.61 5.71
C THR A 175 -3.59 7.22 7.01
N TYR A 176 -4.81 6.87 7.41
CA TYR A 176 -5.47 7.37 8.62
C TYR A 176 -4.61 7.17 9.89
N GLY A 177 -3.92 6.03 10.00
CA GLY A 177 -3.06 5.74 11.15
C GLY A 177 -1.86 6.69 11.27
N PHE A 178 -1.40 7.25 10.16
CA PHE A 178 -0.32 8.24 10.13
C PHE A 178 -0.81 9.68 10.22
N GLY A 179 -2.12 9.91 10.14
CA GLY A 179 -2.70 11.25 10.01
C GLY A 179 -2.36 11.91 8.68
N TRP A 180 -2.11 11.13 7.62
CA TRP A 180 -1.83 11.68 6.29
C TRP A 180 -3.12 11.93 5.53
N GLY A 181 -3.42 13.21 5.30
CA GLY A 181 -4.66 13.67 4.69
C GLY A 181 -5.78 13.89 5.70
N GLU A 182 -6.74 14.74 5.33
CA GLU A 182 -7.92 15.00 6.15
C GLU A 182 -8.95 13.87 5.99
N VAL A 183 -9.53 13.43 7.10
CA VAL A 183 -10.63 12.46 7.15
C VAL A 183 -11.78 13.05 7.96
N VAL A 184 -12.98 13.00 7.39
CA VAL A 184 -14.20 13.49 8.04
C VAL A 184 -15.02 12.32 8.56
N ASP A 185 -15.39 12.33 9.84
CA ASP A 185 -16.29 11.31 10.39
C ASP A 185 -17.74 11.56 9.91
N ALA A 186 -18.40 10.50 9.45
CA ALA A 186 -19.81 10.49 9.11
C ALA A 186 -20.68 10.61 10.36
N SER A 187 -21.80 11.32 10.22
CA SER A 187 -22.82 11.38 11.27
C SER A 187 -23.74 10.17 11.21
N ALA A 188 -24.02 9.57 12.37
CA ALA A 188 -25.01 8.49 12.48
C ALA A 188 -26.46 9.00 12.32
N THR A 189 -26.70 10.30 12.49
CA THR A 189 -28.05 10.88 12.59
C THR A 189 -28.36 11.90 11.49
N SER A 190 -27.39 12.26 10.66
CA SER A 190 -27.57 13.23 9.59
C SER A 190 -26.74 12.86 8.36
N VAL A 191 -27.16 13.35 7.19
CA VAL A 191 -26.37 13.19 5.97
C VAL A 191 -25.10 14.02 6.07
N THR A 192 -23.95 13.39 5.81
CA THR A 192 -22.66 14.06 5.63
C THR A 192 -22.41 14.24 4.13
N THR A 193 -22.13 15.47 3.69
CA THR A 193 -21.76 15.77 2.30
C THR A 193 -20.34 16.34 2.29
N VAL A 194 -19.47 15.73 1.50
CA VAL A 194 -18.05 16.09 1.41
C VAL A 194 -17.61 16.04 -0.05
N ASP A 195 -16.78 16.99 -0.45
CA ASP A 195 -16.03 16.91 -1.70
C ASP A 195 -14.73 16.16 -1.43
N LEU A 196 -14.59 14.98 -2.03
CA LEU A 196 -13.39 14.15 -1.87
C LEU A 196 -12.30 14.63 -2.82
N ALA A 197 -11.07 14.76 -2.29
CA ALA A 197 -9.90 15.16 -3.05
C ALA A 197 -9.13 13.94 -3.57
N GLU A 198 -8.77 13.97 -4.86
CA GLU A 198 -7.99 12.93 -5.55
C GLU A 198 -6.66 12.63 -4.86
N TRP A 199 -6.38 11.39 -4.49
CA TRP A 199 -5.12 11.00 -3.88
C TRP A 199 -4.05 10.65 -4.96
N PRO A 200 -2.73 10.90 -4.75
CA PRO A 200 -2.06 11.51 -3.60
C PRO A 200 -1.91 13.04 -3.74
N ARG A 201 -2.64 13.68 -4.66
CA ARG A 201 -2.40 15.08 -5.06
C ARG A 201 -3.34 16.07 -4.36
N GLY A 202 -2.87 17.30 -4.14
CA GLY A 202 -3.71 18.39 -3.64
C GLY A 202 -3.95 18.38 -2.12
N GLU A 203 -4.77 19.33 -1.68
CA GLU A 203 -5.22 19.49 -0.29
C GLU A 203 -6.71 19.13 -0.20
N GLY A 204 -7.18 18.81 1.00
CA GLY A 204 -8.60 18.56 1.28
C GLY A 204 -8.91 17.16 1.80
N THR A 205 -10.20 16.88 1.94
CA THR A 205 -10.71 15.65 2.55
C THR A 205 -10.50 14.45 1.64
N ARG A 206 -9.86 13.41 2.17
CA ARG A 206 -9.48 12.18 1.45
C ARG A 206 -10.47 11.07 1.60
N ALA A 207 -11.12 11.01 2.75
CA ALA A 207 -12.14 10.02 3.02
C ALA A 207 -13.18 10.52 3.99
N VAL A 208 -14.35 9.93 3.87
CA VAL A 208 -15.35 9.92 4.94
C VAL A 208 -15.19 8.63 5.73
N ARG A 209 -14.92 8.74 7.02
CA ARG A 209 -14.85 7.59 7.93
C ARG A 209 -16.22 7.31 8.53
N LEU A 210 -16.62 6.06 8.59
CA LEU A 210 -17.76 5.56 9.33
C LEU A 210 -17.22 4.82 10.56
N PRO A 211 -17.21 5.47 11.74
CA PRO A 211 -16.70 4.86 12.95
C PRO A 211 -17.61 3.71 13.38
N MET A 212 -17.01 2.56 13.66
CA MET A 212 -17.73 1.38 14.11
C MET A 212 -17.46 1.13 15.60
N ALA A 213 -18.53 0.98 16.39
CA ALA A 213 -18.41 0.84 17.85
C ALA A 213 -17.58 -0.39 18.30
N ALA A 214 -17.52 -1.44 17.46
CA ALA A 214 -16.73 -2.65 17.70
C ALA A 214 -15.31 -2.59 17.10
N GLY A 215 -14.89 -1.44 16.57
CA GLY A 215 -13.73 -1.31 15.69
C GLY A 215 -14.03 -1.78 14.27
N GLY A 216 -13.03 -1.75 13.40
CA GLY A 216 -13.23 -2.11 12.00
C GLY A 216 -13.83 -0.99 11.14
N ASP A 217 -13.40 0.25 11.36
CA ASP A 217 -13.96 1.44 10.70
C ASP A 217 -13.97 1.32 9.18
N PHE A 218 -15.00 1.86 8.55
CA PHE A 218 -15.08 1.94 7.09
C PHE A 218 -14.68 3.32 6.60
N PHE A 219 -14.08 3.38 5.43
CA PHE A 219 -13.64 4.60 4.77
C PHE A 219 -14.25 4.61 3.38
N VAL A 220 -14.96 5.69 3.05
CA VAL A 220 -15.41 5.99 1.70
C VAL A 220 -14.41 6.95 1.09
N GLN A 221 -13.80 6.59 -0.03
CA GLN A 221 -12.74 7.36 -0.66
C GLN A 221 -12.92 7.45 -2.18
N ASP A 222 -12.38 8.51 -2.77
CA ASP A 222 -12.23 8.64 -4.22
C ASP A 222 -10.96 7.92 -4.67
N ARG A 223 -11.11 7.01 -5.63
CA ARG A 223 -10.00 6.26 -6.22
C ARG A 223 -9.94 6.40 -7.73
N THR A 224 -10.58 7.44 -8.26
CA THR A 224 -10.53 7.80 -9.67
C THR A 224 -9.09 7.74 -10.17
N PHE A 225 -8.88 6.99 -11.25
CA PHE A 225 -7.56 6.83 -11.84
C PHE A 225 -7.05 8.17 -12.42
N VAL A 226 -6.00 8.72 -11.80
CA VAL A 226 -5.39 10.00 -12.22
C VAL A 226 -4.20 9.84 -13.19
N GLY A 227 -4.02 8.66 -13.79
CA GLY A 227 -3.00 8.45 -14.82
C GLY A 227 -1.66 7.87 -14.33
N ILE A 228 -1.53 7.49 -13.06
CA ILE A 228 -0.31 6.86 -12.53
C ILE A 228 -0.50 5.34 -12.52
N GLY A 229 0.27 4.65 -13.36
CA GLY A 229 0.20 3.20 -13.49
C GLY A 229 -0.60 2.73 -14.72
N PRO A 230 -0.76 1.43 -14.92
CA PRO A 230 -1.10 0.87 -16.23
C PRO A 230 -2.50 0.26 -16.32
N TYR A 231 -3.28 0.34 -15.24
CA TYR A 231 -4.55 -0.36 -15.12
C TYR A 231 -5.66 0.57 -14.64
N PRO A 232 -6.16 1.46 -15.52
CA PRO A 232 -7.30 2.32 -15.20
C PRO A 232 -8.56 1.53 -14.81
N ASP A 233 -8.65 0.25 -15.18
CA ASP A 233 -9.77 -0.64 -14.91
C ASP A 233 -9.76 -1.27 -13.51
N LEU A 234 -8.68 -1.11 -12.74
CA LEU A 234 -8.58 -1.58 -11.36
C LEU A 234 -9.05 -0.56 -10.33
N HIS A 235 -9.22 0.69 -10.78
CA HIS A 235 -9.72 1.80 -9.99
C HIS A 235 -11.24 1.87 -10.08
N ASP A 236 -11.90 2.00 -8.94
CA ASP A 236 -13.28 2.48 -8.88
C ASP A 236 -13.27 4.01 -8.71
N ASP A 237 -14.28 4.71 -9.22
CA ASP A 237 -14.41 6.16 -8.96
C ASP A 237 -14.54 6.41 -7.45
N VAL A 238 -15.40 5.65 -6.77
CA VAL A 238 -15.58 5.70 -5.32
C VAL A 238 -15.65 4.29 -4.77
N GLU A 239 -14.92 4.01 -3.70
CA GLU A 239 -14.92 2.70 -3.03
C GLU A 239 -15.08 2.80 -1.52
N VAL A 240 -15.39 1.64 -0.91
CA VAL A 240 -15.46 1.46 0.53
C VAL A 240 -14.37 0.50 0.97
N VAL A 241 -13.52 0.95 1.90
CA VAL A 241 -12.42 0.18 2.46
C VAL A 241 -12.61 0.05 3.96
N ARG A 242 -12.51 -1.17 4.47
CA ARG A 242 -12.55 -1.44 5.91
C ARG A 242 -11.13 -1.46 6.46
N ARG A 243 -10.89 -0.74 7.55
CA ARG A 243 -9.63 -0.78 8.30
C ARG A 243 -9.75 -1.79 9.43
N VAL A 244 -8.81 -2.72 9.53
CA VAL A 244 -8.75 -3.72 10.63
C VAL A 244 -7.37 -3.79 11.24
N LEU A 245 -7.26 -4.36 12.43
CA LEU A 245 -5.98 -4.76 13.01
C LEU A 245 -5.88 -6.29 12.92
N VAL A 246 -4.86 -6.78 12.23
CA VAL A 246 -4.49 -8.20 12.22
C VAL A 246 -3.20 -8.33 13.02
N ASP A 247 -3.25 -9.02 14.16
CA ASP A 247 -2.12 -9.13 15.10
C ASP A 247 -1.52 -7.76 15.52
N GLY A 248 -2.38 -6.75 15.63
CA GLY A 248 -1.99 -5.38 15.99
C GLY A 248 -1.48 -4.53 14.82
N VAL A 249 -1.37 -5.09 13.61
CA VAL A 249 -0.92 -4.39 12.40
C VAL A 249 -2.13 -3.82 11.64
N PRO A 250 -2.13 -2.51 11.30
CA PRO A 250 -3.13 -1.91 10.42
C PRO A 250 -3.17 -2.53 9.03
N THR A 251 -4.28 -3.17 8.69
CA THR A 251 -4.56 -3.84 7.42
C THR A 251 -5.83 -3.26 6.83
N SER A 252 -5.95 -3.23 5.50
CA SER A 252 -7.17 -2.76 4.82
C SER A 252 -7.85 -3.87 4.04
N GLN A 253 -9.17 -3.74 3.89
CA GLN A 253 -10.00 -4.67 3.17
C GLN A 253 -10.96 -3.90 2.27
N ARG A 254 -10.69 -3.84 0.95
CA ARG A 254 -11.58 -3.25 -0.04
C ARG A 254 -12.81 -4.13 -0.22
N ILE A 255 -13.99 -3.53 -0.16
CA ILE A 255 -15.26 -4.27 -0.19
C ILE A 255 -15.75 -4.44 -1.61
N LEU A 256 -16.05 -5.69 -2.01
CA LEU A 256 -16.68 -6.01 -3.30
C LEU A 256 -17.74 -7.11 -3.18
N PRO A 257 -18.78 -7.08 -4.05
CA PRO A 257 -19.15 -5.97 -4.92
C PRO A 257 -19.81 -4.85 -4.10
N LEU A 258 -19.65 -3.58 -4.49
CA LEU A 258 -20.71 -2.63 -4.18
C LEU A 258 -21.97 -3.17 -4.88
N ALA A 259 -23.09 -3.29 -4.18
CA ALA A 259 -24.28 -3.95 -4.72
C ALA A 259 -24.67 -3.29 -6.05
N GLY A 260 -24.69 -4.09 -7.12
CA GLY A 260 -24.84 -3.63 -8.49
C GLY A 260 -23.52 -3.75 -9.25
N GLY A 261 -23.44 -4.75 -10.14
CA GLY A 261 -22.24 -5.02 -10.95
C GLY A 261 -21.67 -3.78 -11.61
N ARG A 262 -20.34 -3.80 -11.89
CA ARG A 262 -19.53 -2.72 -12.49
C ARG A 262 -20.34 -1.45 -12.69
N PRO A 263 -20.16 -0.41 -11.87
CA PRO A 263 -20.87 0.84 -12.02
C PRO A 263 -20.86 1.17 -13.51
N SER A 264 -22.01 1.08 -14.16
CA SER A 264 -22.15 1.34 -15.57
C SER A 264 -22.05 2.84 -15.73
N ARG A 265 -20.87 3.43 -15.44
CA ARG A 265 -20.69 4.86 -15.16
C ARG A 265 -21.94 5.41 -14.49
N PRO A 266 -22.12 5.24 -13.16
CA PRO A 266 -23.14 6.01 -12.50
C PRO A 266 -22.85 7.44 -12.93
N SER A 267 -23.89 8.16 -13.30
CA SER A 267 -23.77 9.58 -13.59
C SER A 267 -23.49 10.32 -12.28
N TRP A 268 -22.36 10.00 -11.64
CA TRP A 268 -21.62 10.89 -10.79
C TRP A 268 -21.18 12.00 -11.72
N ARG A 269 -22.00 13.06 -11.80
CA ARG A 269 -21.55 14.31 -12.36
C ARG A 269 -20.39 14.78 -11.49
N THR A 270 -19.17 14.50 -11.93
CA THR A 270 -18.02 15.32 -11.55
C THR A 270 -18.37 16.72 -12.01
N GLY A 271 -18.72 17.58 -11.05
CA GLY A 271 -19.20 18.92 -11.30
C GLY A 271 -18.09 19.82 -11.82
N ARG A 272 -17.62 19.61 -13.06
CA ARG A 272 -16.93 20.67 -13.81
C ARG A 272 -17.97 21.71 -14.23
N GLY A 273 -18.19 22.67 -13.33
CA GLY A 273 -18.77 24.00 -13.52
C GLY A 273 -19.81 24.22 -14.63
N ARG A 274 -21.09 24.30 -14.24
CA ARG A 274 -21.90 25.55 -14.17
C ARG A 274 -23.38 25.20 -13.93
N SER A 275 -23.97 25.95 -13.00
CA SER A 275 -25.41 26.11 -12.68
C SER A 275 -26.19 24.98 -11.98
N THR A 276 -26.60 25.34 -10.75
CA THR A 276 -27.74 24.93 -9.91
C THR A 276 -27.71 23.59 -9.14
N PRO A 277 -28.06 23.60 -7.83
CA PRO A 277 -27.92 22.45 -6.94
C PRO A 277 -29.19 21.59 -6.94
N THR A 278 -29.03 20.27 -7.05
CA THR A 278 -30.06 19.29 -6.67
C THR A 278 -29.48 18.40 -5.57
N PRO A 279 -30.12 18.26 -4.40
CA PRO A 279 -29.62 17.44 -3.31
C PRO A 279 -29.78 15.95 -3.64
N CYS A 280 -28.69 15.19 -3.63
CA CYS A 280 -28.74 13.72 -3.63
C CYS A 280 -29.12 13.22 -2.23
N SER A 281 -30.03 12.26 -2.17
CA SER A 281 -30.63 11.75 -0.95
C SER A 281 -30.53 10.23 -0.87
N VAL A 282 -30.25 9.75 0.35
CA VAL A 282 -30.50 8.41 0.92
C VAL A 282 -29.42 7.33 0.74
N CYS A 283 -28.66 7.09 1.82
CA CYS A 283 -28.40 5.73 2.31
C CYS A 283 -29.38 5.45 3.45
N ARG A 284 -30.25 4.44 3.31
CA ARG A 284 -31.16 3.98 4.37
C ARG A 284 -30.58 2.66 4.88
N ALA A 285 -30.12 2.64 6.13
CA ALA A 285 -29.81 1.39 6.82
C ALA A 285 -31.13 0.66 7.13
N GLY A 286 -31.29 -0.55 6.61
CA GLY A 286 -32.36 -1.47 6.99
C GLY A 286 -32.13 -1.98 8.41
N ARG A 287 -33.23 -2.21 9.13
CA ARG A 287 -33.27 -2.72 10.51
C ARG A 287 -32.78 -4.15 10.62
#